data_AF-A0A0J7KY13-F1
#
_entry.id   AF-A0A0J7KY13-F1
#
_cell.length_a   1.000
_cell.length_b   1.000
_cell.length_c   1.000
_cell.angle_alpha   90.00
_cell.angle_beta   90.00
_cell.angle_gamma   90.00
#
_symmetry.space_group_name_H-M   'P 1'
#
loop_
_entity.id
_entity.type
_entity.pdbx_description
1 polymer ?
#
loop_
_entity_poly.entity_id
_entity_poly.type
_entity_poly.pdbx_seq_one_letter_code
_entity_poly.pdbx_strand_id
1 'polypeptide(L)'
;MIMKTFAKYDFYIQLLILIIGIISIFIMDNSSIGGLSFHFIVGISQLISYIIKLFFKEEKSILFIIYGIFILPIWISLLLLILFKSQAYNLLITIPFLGLFYSPVLALVYIFDTYKFYQYQK
;
A
#
# COMPACT_ATOMS: atom_id res chain seq x y z
N MET A 1 20.67 -3.85 14.53
CA MET A 1 21.17 -2.69 13.75
C MET A 1 20.46 -2.58 12.41
N ILE A 2 20.53 -3.62 11.55
CA ILE A 2 19.89 -3.65 10.21
C ILE A 2 18.38 -3.32 10.24
N MET A 3 17.65 -3.85 11.22
CA MET A 3 16.20 -3.65 11.35
C MET A 3 15.80 -2.21 11.70
N LYS A 4 16.52 -1.56 12.62
CA LYS A 4 16.28 -0.15 12.97
C LYS A 4 16.54 0.76 11.78
N THR A 5 17.61 0.46 11.07
CA THR A 5 17.98 1.15 9.83
C THR A 5 16.89 0.99 8.77
N PHE A 6 16.36 -0.22 8.58
CA PHE A 6 15.22 -0.45 7.70
C PHE A 6 13.98 0.34 8.14
N ALA A 7 13.58 0.27 9.42
CA ALA A 7 12.41 0.96 9.94
C ALA A 7 12.45 2.47 9.66
N LYS A 8 13.64 3.08 9.86
CA LYS A 8 13.89 4.49 9.56
C LYS A 8 13.74 4.78 8.07
N TYR A 9 14.46 4.06 7.22
CA TYR A 9 14.43 4.29 5.78
C TYR A 9 13.05 4.05 5.19
N ASP A 10 12.39 2.98 5.62
CA ASP A 10 11.04 2.63 5.18
C ASP A 10 10.06 3.76 5.47
N PHE A 11 10.04 4.31 6.70
CA PHE A 11 9.20 5.47 7.01
C PHE A 11 9.43 6.67 6.06
N TYR A 12 10.68 7.10 5.88
CA TYR A 12 10.98 8.24 5.01
C TYR A 12 10.68 7.97 3.53
N ILE A 13 10.94 6.75 3.05
CA ILE A 13 10.62 6.32 1.69
C ILE A 13 9.11 6.32 1.48
N GLN A 14 8.32 5.76 2.41
CA GLN A 14 6.87 5.74 2.30
C GLN A 14 6.27 7.14 2.34
N LEU A 15 6.82 8.05 3.17
CA LEU A 15 6.41 9.45 3.19
C LEU A 15 6.70 10.16 1.87
N LEU A 16 7.89 9.96 1.30
CA LEU A 16 8.27 10.52 0.01
C LEU A 16 7.38 9.98 -1.12
N ILE A 17 7.07 8.69 -1.10
CA ILE A 17 6.19 8.05 -2.09
C ILE A 17 4.75 8.54 -1.96
N LEU A 18 4.26 8.84 -0.76
CA LEU A 18 2.97 9.50 -0.58
C LEU A 18 2.94 10.86 -1.29
N ILE A 19 3.97 11.68 -1.10
CA ILE A 19 4.07 13.00 -1.75
C ILE A 19 4.08 12.84 -3.27
N ILE A 20 4.90 11.93 -3.80
CA ILE A 20 4.93 11.63 -5.24
C ILE A 20 3.56 11.14 -5.73
N GLY A 21 2.91 10.26 -4.97
CA GLY A 21 1.57 9.77 -5.26
C GLY A 21 0.56 10.91 -5.38
N ILE A 22 0.54 11.84 -4.43
CA ILE A 22 -0.37 13.00 -4.46
C ILE A 22 -0.08 13.86 -5.70
N ILE A 23 1.18 14.15 -5.99
CA ILE A 23 1.59 14.93 -7.17
C ILE A 23 1.17 14.21 -8.46
N SER A 24 1.28 12.88 -8.51
CA SER A 24 0.95 12.08 -9.71
C SER A 24 -0.52 12.19 -10.13
N ILE A 25 -1.42 12.50 -9.20
CA ILE A 25 -2.84 12.74 -9.51
C ILE A 25 -2.98 13.96 -10.44
N PHE A 26 -2.17 15.00 -10.23
CA PHE A 26 -2.27 16.23 -11.00
C PHE A 26 -1.50 16.21 -12.32
N ILE A 27 -0.46 15.36 -12.43
CA ILE A 27 0.46 15.36 -13.58
C ILE A 27 0.20 14.19 -14.54
N MET A 28 -0.14 13.01 -14.01
CA MET A 28 -0.18 11.77 -14.77
C MET A 28 -1.59 11.26 -15.01
N ASP A 29 -2.56 11.74 -14.24
CA ASP A 29 -3.90 11.16 -14.25
C ASP A 29 -4.76 11.74 -15.38
N ASN A 30 -4.50 11.26 -16.60
CA ASN A 30 -5.35 11.49 -17.78
C ASN A 30 -6.49 10.45 -17.86
N SER A 31 -6.64 9.60 -16.84
CA SER A 31 -7.62 8.53 -16.83
C SER A 31 -9.01 9.07 -16.43
N SER A 32 -10.07 8.44 -16.93
CA SER A 32 -11.45 8.74 -16.50
C SER A 32 -11.71 8.35 -15.04
N ILE A 33 -10.77 7.68 -14.39
CA ILE A 33 -10.87 7.15 -13.03
C ILE A 33 -9.78 7.82 -12.19
N GLY A 34 -10.05 9.03 -11.75
CA GLY A 34 -9.12 9.81 -10.93
C GLY A 34 -8.65 9.04 -9.68
N GLY A 35 -7.37 9.17 -9.36
CA GLY A 35 -6.68 8.47 -8.27
C GLY A 35 -5.99 7.17 -8.68
N LEU A 36 -6.06 6.74 -9.95
CA LEU A 36 -5.46 5.48 -10.39
C LEU A 36 -3.92 5.53 -10.31
N SER A 37 -3.31 6.64 -10.72
CA SER A 37 -1.85 6.85 -10.61
C SER A 37 -1.38 6.76 -9.16
N PHE A 38 -2.09 7.44 -8.24
CA PHE A 38 -1.86 7.38 -6.81
C PHE A 38 -1.92 5.93 -6.29
N HIS A 39 -2.98 5.21 -6.65
CA HIS A 39 -3.21 3.84 -6.19
C HIS A 39 -2.04 2.91 -6.55
N PHE A 40 -1.53 3.00 -7.76
CA PHE A 40 -0.39 2.18 -8.19
C PHE A 40 0.93 2.62 -7.57
N ILE A 41 1.25 3.92 -7.58
CA ILE A 41 2.53 4.42 -7.07
C ILE A 41 2.65 4.18 -5.56
N VAL A 42 1.62 4.54 -4.80
CA VAL A 42 1.62 4.40 -3.34
C VAL A 42 1.37 2.96 -2.94
N GLY A 43 0.35 2.33 -3.51
CA GLY A 43 -0.08 1.00 -3.10
C GLY A 43 0.94 -0.10 -3.40
N ILE A 44 1.63 -0.08 -4.54
CA ILE A 44 2.69 -1.07 -4.83
C ILE A 44 3.84 -0.90 -3.85
N SER A 45 4.29 0.34 -3.62
CA SER A 45 5.41 0.56 -2.72
C SER A 45 5.12 0.14 -1.29
N GLN A 46 3.92 0.50 -0.79
CA GLN A 46 3.51 0.10 0.55
C GLN A 46 3.29 -1.42 0.65
N LEU A 47 2.80 -2.08 -0.40
CA LEU A 47 2.72 -3.54 -0.46
C LEU A 47 4.10 -4.20 -0.35
N ILE A 48 5.10 -3.70 -1.08
CA ILE A 48 6.48 -4.21 -1.01
C ILE A 48 7.01 -4.07 0.42
N SER A 49 6.87 -2.88 1.01
CA SER A 49 7.25 -2.63 2.40
C SER A 49 6.53 -3.56 3.39
N TYR A 50 5.22 -3.75 3.19
CA TYR A 50 4.40 -4.62 4.02
C TYR A 50 4.88 -6.07 3.96
N ILE A 51 5.15 -6.58 2.77
CA ILE A 51 5.69 -7.93 2.56
C ILE A 51 7.03 -8.10 3.24
N ILE A 52 7.96 -7.13 3.11
CA ILE A 52 9.26 -7.20 3.78
C ILE A 52 9.07 -7.30 5.30
N LYS A 53 8.17 -6.50 5.88
CA LYS A 53 7.90 -6.51 7.32
C LYS A 53 7.24 -7.78 7.84
N LEU A 54 6.52 -8.53 7.01
CA LEU A 54 5.98 -9.84 7.41
C LEU A 54 7.08 -10.79 7.88
N PHE A 55 8.29 -10.66 7.33
CA PHE A 55 9.43 -11.50 7.69
C PHE A 55 10.17 -11.05 8.97
N PHE A 56 9.81 -9.90 9.55
CA PHE A 56 10.38 -9.48 10.83
C PHE A 56 9.74 -10.25 11.99
N LYS A 57 10.55 -10.63 12.99
CA LYS A 57 10.11 -11.40 14.15
C LYS A 57 9.31 -10.60 15.18
N GLU A 58 9.23 -9.28 15.02
CA GLU A 58 8.50 -8.41 15.93
C GLU A 58 6.99 -8.55 15.80
N GLU A 59 6.31 -8.35 16.92
CA GLU A 59 4.85 -8.36 17.00
C GLU A 59 4.26 -7.31 16.05
N LYS A 60 3.21 -7.71 15.32
CA LYS A 60 2.55 -6.83 14.36
C LYS A 60 1.50 -6.01 15.10
N SER A 61 1.47 -4.71 14.83
CA SER A 61 0.45 -3.84 15.38
C SER A 61 -0.93 -4.16 14.78
N ILE A 62 -1.99 -3.77 15.47
CA ILE A 62 -3.36 -3.87 14.95
C ILE A 62 -3.51 -3.07 13.64
N LEU A 63 -2.85 -1.90 13.53
CA LEU A 63 -2.90 -1.08 12.32
C LEU A 63 -2.23 -1.77 11.13
N PHE A 64 -1.12 -2.46 11.36
CA PHE A 64 -0.44 -3.26 10.35
C PHE A 64 -1.35 -4.38 9.84
N ILE A 65 -2.04 -5.08 10.76
CA ILE A 65 -2.97 -6.16 10.40
C ILE A 65 -4.15 -5.62 9.60
N ILE A 66 -4.79 -4.55 10.08
CA ILE A 66 -5.90 -3.88 9.37
C ILE A 66 -5.44 -3.49 7.96
N TYR A 67 -4.29 -2.84 7.83
CA TYR A 67 -3.74 -2.47 6.53
C TYR A 67 -3.59 -3.68 5.60
N GLY A 68 -2.99 -4.76 6.12
CA GLY A 68 -2.82 -6.03 5.41
C GLY A 68 -4.12 -6.62 4.86
N ILE A 69 -5.16 -6.65 5.70
CA ILE A 69 -6.49 -7.17 5.35
C ILE A 69 -7.11 -6.42 4.16
N PHE A 70 -6.89 -5.11 4.05
CA PHE A 70 -7.43 -4.33 2.94
C PHE A 70 -6.54 -4.33 1.70
N ILE A 71 -5.21 -4.25 1.87
CA ILE A 71 -4.29 -4.11 0.74
C ILE A 71 -4.13 -5.44 -0.02
N LEU A 72 -4.04 -6.58 0.68
CA LEU A 72 -3.77 -7.88 0.05
C LEU A 72 -4.87 -8.31 -0.94
N PRO A 73 -6.18 -8.24 -0.61
CA PRO A 73 -7.23 -8.61 -1.55
C PRO A 73 -7.19 -7.78 -2.83
N ILE A 74 -6.85 -6.49 -2.76
CA ILE A 74 -6.73 -5.61 -3.93
C ILE A 74 -5.63 -6.13 -4.87
N TRP A 75 -4.43 -6.36 -4.36
CA TRP A 75 -3.31 -6.78 -5.20
C TRP A 75 -3.44 -8.20 -5.71
N ILE A 76 -3.97 -9.11 -4.88
CA ILE A 76 -4.26 -10.49 -5.29
C ILE A 76 -5.30 -10.47 -6.41
N SER A 77 -6.37 -9.68 -6.29
CA SER A 77 -7.40 -9.61 -7.33
C SER A 77 -6.88 -9.01 -8.64
N LEU A 78 -6.06 -7.95 -8.58
CA LEU A 78 -5.38 -7.41 -9.77
C LEU A 78 -4.46 -8.45 -10.42
N LEU A 79 -3.67 -9.18 -9.64
CA LEU A 79 -2.77 -10.21 -10.15
C LEU A 79 -3.54 -11.36 -10.82
N LEU A 80 -4.60 -11.84 -10.19
CA LEU A 80 -5.49 -12.86 -10.76
C LEU A 80 -6.18 -12.38 -12.04
N LEU A 81 -6.57 -11.10 -12.11
CA LEU A 81 -7.18 -10.53 -13.31
C LEU A 81 -6.21 -10.53 -14.50
N ILE A 82 -4.93 -10.21 -14.26
CA ILE A 82 -3.88 -10.26 -15.27
C ILE A 82 -3.65 -11.70 -15.75
N LEU A 83 -3.67 -12.68 -14.85
CA LEU A 83 -3.40 -14.09 -15.18
C LEU A 83 -4.58 -14.79 -15.87
N PHE A 84 -5.81 -14.60 -15.39
CA PHE A 84 -6.98 -15.40 -15.79
C PHE A 84 -7.95 -14.68 -16.74
N LYS A 85 -7.79 -13.37 -16.97
CA LYS A 85 -8.47 -12.47 -17.93
C LYS A 85 -10.01 -12.46 -18.00
N SER A 86 -10.76 -13.51 -17.59
CA SER A 86 -12.16 -13.67 -17.99
C SER A 86 -13.06 -14.44 -17.00
N GLN A 87 -12.59 -15.45 -16.26
CA GLN A 87 -13.51 -16.36 -15.54
C GLN A 87 -14.12 -15.81 -14.24
N ALA A 88 -13.60 -14.71 -13.68
CA ALA A 88 -14.07 -14.13 -12.41
C ALA A 88 -14.09 -12.58 -12.41
N TYR A 89 -14.38 -11.99 -13.58
CA TYR A 89 -14.24 -10.55 -13.85
C TYR A 89 -14.97 -9.64 -12.84
N ASN A 90 -16.19 -10.01 -12.42
CA ASN A 90 -17.02 -9.16 -11.57
C ASN A 90 -16.42 -8.94 -10.17
N LEU A 91 -16.01 -9.99 -9.47
CA LEU A 91 -15.41 -9.86 -8.14
C LEU A 91 -13.99 -9.28 -8.20
N LEU A 92 -13.20 -9.69 -9.20
CA LEU A 92 -11.79 -9.30 -9.33
C LEU A 92 -11.60 -7.82 -9.71
N ILE A 93 -12.61 -7.16 -10.28
CA ILE A 93 -12.58 -5.70 -10.55
C ILE A 93 -13.23 -4.90 -9.44
N THR A 94 -14.30 -5.42 -8.83
CA THR A 94 -15.03 -4.69 -7.79
C THR A 94 -14.13 -4.40 -6.59
N ILE A 95 -13.30 -5.38 -6.18
CA ILE A 95 -12.41 -5.23 -5.01
C ILE A 95 -11.37 -4.11 -5.22
N PRO A 96 -10.58 -4.08 -6.31
CA PRO A 96 -9.66 -2.99 -6.59
C PRO A 96 -10.36 -1.65 -6.80
N PHE A 97 -11.52 -1.65 -7.44
CA PHE A 97 -12.29 -0.42 -7.67
C PHE A 97 -12.73 0.23 -6.36
N LEU A 98 -13.28 -0.55 -5.42
CA LEU A 98 -13.56 -0.07 -4.06
C LEU A 98 -12.28 0.38 -3.35
N GLY A 99 -11.18 -0.34 -3.59
CA GLY A 99 -9.83 -0.01 -3.16
C GLY A 99 -9.43 1.44 -3.41
N LEU A 100 -9.78 2.01 -4.57
CA LEU A 100 -9.43 3.38 -4.93
C LEU A 100 -9.93 4.41 -3.92
N PHE A 101 -11.14 4.22 -3.37
CA PHE A 101 -11.77 5.19 -2.47
C PHE A 101 -11.12 5.25 -1.09
N TYR A 102 -10.76 4.10 -0.53
CA TYR A 102 -10.17 4.03 0.81
C TYR A 102 -8.64 3.99 0.81
N SER A 103 -8.00 3.87 -0.37
CA SER A 103 -6.53 3.86 -0.52
C SER A 103 -5.82 5.07 0.09
N PRO A 104 -6.30 6.33 -0.07
CA PRO A 104 -5.65 7.47 0.56
C PRO A 104 -5.61 7.38 2.09
N VAL A 105 -6.72 6.92 2.68
CA VAL A 105 -6.82 6.73 4.14
C VAL A 105 -5.90 5.60 4.60
N LEU A 106 -5.91 4.46 3.91
CA LEU A 106 -5.01 3.35 4.21
C LEU A 106 -3.55 3.74 4.09
N ALA A 107 -3.21 4.56 3.10
CA ALA A 107 -1.85 5.03 2.90
C ALA A 107 -1.35 5.83 4.11
N LEU A 108 -2.20 6.71 4.66
CA LEU A 108 -1.89 7.46 5.88
C LEU A 108 -1.79 6.54 7.11
N VAL A 109 -2.69 5.57 7.24
CA VAL A 109 -2.65 4.59 8.33
C VAL A 109 -1.34 3.80 8.31
N TYR A 110 -0.89 3.37 7.13
CA TYR A 110 0.36 2.62 6.98
C TYR A 110 1.59 3.48 7.30
N ILE A 111 1.59 4.75 6.89
CA ILE A 111 2.67 5.70 7.21
C ILE A 111 2.74 5.98 8.71
N PHE A 112 1.59 6.08 9.36
CA PHE A 112 1.52 6.24 10.81
C PHE A 112 2.03 5.00 11.55
N ASP A 113 1.69 3.81 11.07
CA ASP A 113 2.21 2.55 11.62
C ASP A 113 3.73 2.44 11.46
N THR A 114 4.27 2.77 10.27
CA THR A 114 5.72 2.83 10.03
C THR A 114 6.43 3.81 10.96
N TYR A 115 5.84 4.98 11.17
CA TYR A 115 6.39 5.97 12.08
C TYR A 115 6.49 5.44 13.51
N LYS A 116 5.41 4.81 14.02
CA LYS A 116 5.40 4.18 15.33
C LYS A 116 6.47 3.09 15.41
N PHE A 117 6.51 2.20 14.43
CA PHE A 117 7.49 1.13 14.35
C PHE A 117 8.93 1.67 14.43
N TYR A 118 9.24 2.72 13.67
CA TYR A 118 10.52 3.42 13.72
C TYR A 118 10.84 3.98 15.12
N GLN A 119 9.88 4.65 15.78
CA GLN A 119 10.08 5.26 17.09
C GLN A 119 10.27 4.23 18.22
N TYR A 120 9.57 3.10 18.16
CA TYR A 120 9.67 2.05 19.19
C TYR A 120 10.94 1.20 19.06
N GLN A 121 11.57 1.18 17.89
CA GLN A 121 12.86 0.54 17.68
C GLN A 121 14.02 1.40 18.22
N LYS A 122 14.10 1.55 19.56
CA LYS A 122 15.24 2.16 20.27
C LYS A 122 16.49 1.34 20.11
#